data_AF-A0A2M9X9D9-F1
#
_entry.id   AF-A0A2M9X9D9-F1
#
_cell.length_a   1.000
_cell.length_b   1.000
_cell.length_c   1.000
_cell.angle_alpha   90.00
_cell.angle_beta   90.00
_cell.angle_gamma   90.00
#
_symmetry.space_group_name_H-M   'P 1'
#
loop_
_entity.id
_entity.type
_entity.pdbx_description
1 polymer ?
#
loop_
_entity_poly.entity_id
_entity_poly.type
_entity_poly.pdbx_seq_one_letter_code
_entity_poly.pdbx_strand_id
1 'polypeptide(L)'
;MSRTRKNQEDLKSPSLLGNLHLSKEWERLELYLRGMGIEDSLEIYHILSKVFEKSKSSDKNIFEIFKEETSVKLHRDWESSLPPLEPGSMVPRPIDFGPLADLASPSAEKPEPVALVLTALFWAAIYISLAFWYFS
;
A
#
# COMPACT_ATOMS: atom_id res chain seq x y z
N MET A 1 34.56 28.64 43.29
CA MET A 1 33.66 29.43 42.42
C MET A 1 32.89 28.47 41.52
N SER A 2 31.57 28.56 41.62
CA SER A 2 30.56 27.69 41.03
C SER A 2 30.43 27.87 39.52
N ARG A 3 30.09 26.79 38.79
CA ARG A 3 28.90 26.75 37.92
C ARG A 3 28.59 25.34 37.45
N THR A 4 27.40 24.91 37.82
CA THR A 4 26.68 23.68 37.52
C THR A 4 25.98 23.74 36.16
N ARG A 5 25.98 22.62 35.43
CA ARG A 5 24.92 22.11 34.52
C ARG A 5 25.16 20.59 34.46
N LYS A 6 24.58 19.74 35.31
CA LYS A 6 23.19 19.26 35.43
C LYS A 6 22.53 18.84 34.11
N ASN A 7 22.18 17.54 34.09
CA ASN A 7 21.25 16.80 33.23
C ASN A 7 21.84 16.39 31.86
N GLN A 8 21.82 15.13 31.44
CA GLN A 8 20.85 14.08 31.75
C GLN A 8 21.51 12.72 31.47
N GLU A 9 21.60 11.90 32.51
CA GLU A 9 22.07 10.52 32.46
C GLU A 9 21.15 9.66 31.60
N ASP A 10 21.78 8.65 31.00
CA ASP A 10 21.24 7.33 30.71
C ASP A 10 20.04 6.96 31.58
N LEU A 11 18.88 6.76 30.94
CA LEU A 11 17.83 5.80 31.33
C LEU A 11 16.70 5.87 30.30
N LYS A 12 16.99 5.50 29.04
CA LYS A 12 15.93 4.98 28.17
C LYS A 12 15.52 3.63 28.76
N SER A 13 14.48 3.63 29.56
CA SER A 13 13.87 2.43 30.09
C SER A 13 13.49 1.49 28.93
N PRO A 14 13.81 0.19 29.01
CA PRO A 14 13.49 -0.78 27.95
C PRO A 14 11.96 -0.88 27.70
N SER A 15 11.13 -0.46 28.67
CA SER A 15 9.68 -0.42 28.55
C SER A 15 9.17 0.65 27.57
N LEU A 16 9.83 1.81 27.44
CA LEU A 16 9.41 2.86 26.50
C LEU A 16 9.68 2.46 25.04
N LEU A 17 10.77 1.73 24.80
CA LEU A 17 11.11 1.24 23.47
C LEU A 17 10.16 0.12 23.02
N GLY A 18 9.78 -0.76 23.95
CA GLY A 18 8.74 -1.78 23.72
C GLY A 18 7.38 -1.17 23.38
N ASN A 19 6.95 -0.14 24.13
CA ASN A 19 5.67 0.52 23.87
C ASN A 19 5.63 1.25 22.52
N LEU A 20 6.74 1.88 22.11
CA LEU A 20 6.85 2.51 20.78
C LEU A 20 6.83 1.48 19.64
N HIS A 21 7.41 0.30 19.86
CA HIS A 21 7.37 -0.78 18.88
C HIS A 21 5.95 -1.32 18.73
N LEU A 22 5.27 -1.59 19.86
CA LEU A 22 3.90 -2.05 19.90
C LEU A 22 2.93 -1.03 19.25
N SER A 23 3.15 0.27 19.46
CA SER A 23 2.30 1.31 18.83
C SER A 23 2.46 1.33 17.31
N LYS A 24 3.69 1.16 16.79
CA LYS A 24 3.94 1.09 15.35
C LYS A 24 3.35 -0.17 14.72
N GLU A 25 3.44 -1.30 15.42
CA GLU A 25 2.83 -2.56 14.97
C GLU A 25 1.31 -2.46 14.96
N TRP A 26 0.72 -1.77 15.95
CA TRP A 26 -0.71 -1.52 15.99
C TRP A 26 -1.18 -0.72 14.76
N GLU A 27 -0.57 0.43 14.50
CA GLU A 27 -0.89 1.28 13.34
C GLU A 27 -0.73 0.52 12.03
N ARG A 28 0.33 -0.29 11.91
CA ARG A 28 0.60 -1.09 10.70
C ARG A 28 -0.49 -2.14 10.47
N LEU A 29 -0.89 -2.87 11.51
CA LEU A 29 -1.93 -3.90 11.41
C LEU A 29 -3.32 -3.29 11.16
N GLU A 30 -3.59 -2.12 11.75
CA GLU A 30 -4.80 -1.35 11.46
C GLU A 30 -4.90 -0.99 9.97
N LEU A 31 -3.80 -0.51 9.36
CA LEU A 31 -3.77 -0.23 7.92
C LEU A 31 -4.04 -1.47 7.07
N TYR A 32 -3.54 -2.64 7.47
CA TYR A 32 -3.84 -3.90 6.77
C TYR A 32 -5.32 -4.28 6.89
N LEU A 33 -5.94 -4.14 8.06
CA LEU A 33 -7.37 -4.43 8.26
C LEU A 33 -8.25 -3.50 7.42
N ARG A 34 -7.94 -2.20 7.41
CA ARG A 34 -8.62 -1.22 6.55
C ARG A 34 -8.42 -1.54 5.07
N GLY A 35 -7.21 -1.94 4.67
CA GLY A 35 -6.91 -2.38 3.31
C GLY A 35 -7.64 -3.65 2.87
N MET A 36 -8.10 -4.47 3.82
CA MET A 36 -8.93 -5.65 3.56
C MET A 36 -10.44 -5.33 3.51
N GLY A 37 -10.84 -4.07 3.67
CA GLY A 37 -12.24 -3.63 3.61
C GLY A 37 -12.99 -3.66 4.94
N ILE A 38 -12.29 -3.86 6.07
CA ILE A 38 -12.89 -3.69 7.40
C ILE A 38 -12.83 -2.20 7.75
N GLU A 39 -13.98 -1.53 7.67
CA GLU A 39 -14.08 -0.09 7.93
C GLU A 39 -14.51 0.23 9.38
N ASP A 40 -15.11 -0.74 10.08
CA ASP A 40 -15.59 -0.53 11.45
C ASP A 40 -14.43 -0.48 12.46
N SER A 41 -14.23 0.70 13.03
CA SER A 41 -13.21 0.97 14.06
C SER A 41 -13.32 0.05 15.30
N LEU A 42 -14.54 -0.32 15.70
CA LEU A 42 -14.74 -1.16 16.88
C LEU A 42 -14.35 -2.62 16.59
N GLU A 43 -14.65 -3.07 15.38
CA GLU A 43 -14.25 -4.38 14.89
C GLU A 43 -12.73 -4.50 14.74
N ILE A 44 -12.08 -3.47 14.17
CA ILE A 44 -10.62 -3.36 14.08
C ILE A 44 -10.00 -3.47 15.47
N TYR A 45 -10.48 -2.66 16.42
CA TYR A 45 -9.96 -2.65 17.78
C TYR A 45 -10.07 -4.03 18.45
N HIS A 46 -11.22 -4.70 18.31
CA HIS A 46 -11.42 -6.02 18.89
C HIS A 46 -10.47 -7.07 18.29
N ILE A 47 -10.27 -7.05 16.97
CA ILE A 47 -9.33 -7.98 16.28
C ILE A 47 -7.90 -7.72 16.76
N LEU A 48 -7.45 -6.46 16.72
CA LEU A 48 -6.09 -6.11 17.12
C LEU A 48 -5.85 -6.42 18.60
N SER A 49 -6.80 -6.08 19.48
CA SER A 49 -6.67 -6.39 20.91
C SER A 49 -6.49 -7.89 21.14
N LYS A 50 -7.27 -8.73 20.44
CA LYS A 50 -7.13 -10.19 20.53
C LYS A 50 -5.75 -10.68 20.04
N VAL A 51 -5.25 -10.11 18.94
CA VAL A 51 -3.92 -10.43 18.39
C VAL A 51 -2.81 -10.06 19.36
N PHE A 52 -2.87 -8.86 19.95
CA PHE A 52 -1.86 -8.39 20.91
C PHE A 52 -1.93 -9.10 22.27
N GLU A 53 -3.09 -9.60 22.69
CA GLU A 53 -3.20 -10.46 23.87
C GLU A 53 -2.57 -11.84 23.61
N LYS A 54 -2.83 -12.41 22.43
CA LYS A 54 -2.26 -13.70 22.01
C LYS A 54 -0.75 -13.61 21.79
N SER A 55 -0.24 -12.46 21.35
CA SER A 55 1.21 -12.25 21.22
C SER A 55 1.94 -12.10 22.55
N LYS A 56 1.26 -11.68 23.63
CA LYS A 56 1.85 -11.64 24.98
C LYS A 56 2.03 -13.04 25.59
N SER A 57 1.23 -14.01 25.15
CA SER A 57 1.22 -15.37 25.68
C SER A 57 1.95 -16.38 24.79
N SER A 58 2.33 -15.99 23.57
CA SER A 58 2.95 -16.86 22.56
C SER A 58 4.29 -16.26 22.11
N ASP A 59 5.35 -17.07 22.05
CA ASP A 59 6.66 -16.69 21.48
C ASP A 59 6.65 -16.54 19.94
N LYS A 60 5.45 -16.44 19.33
CA LYS A 60 5.27 -16.35 17.88
C LYS A 60 5.25 -14.89 17.45
N ASN A 61 5.65 -14.64 16.21
CA ASN A 61 5.61 -13.30 15.63
C ASN A 61 4.16 -12.78 15.58
N ILE A 62 3.95 -11.54 16.01
CA ILE A 62 2.63 -10.85 16.03
C ILE A 62 1.95 -10.93 14.66
N PHE A 63 2.71 -10.83 13.57
CA PHE A 63 2.15 -10.89 12.22
C PHE A 63 1.61 -12.27 11.83
N GLU A 64 2.21 -13.36 12.33
CA GLU A 64 1.71 -14.72 12.08
C GLU A 64 0.40 -14.96 12.81
N ILE A 65 0.32 -14.48 14.06
CA ILE A 65 -0.89 -14.51 14.87
C ILE A 65 -2.00 -13.69 14.21
N PHE A 66 -1.67 -12.50 13.71
CA PHE A 66 -2.59 -11.66 12.96
C PHE A 66 -3.15 -12.39 11.73
N LYS A 67 -2.30 -13.05 10.94
CA LYS A 67 -2.72 -13.79 9.76
C LYS A 67 -3.66 -14.94 10.11
N GLU A 68 -3.36 -15.68 11.18
CA GLU A 68 -4.23 -16.77 11.66
C GLU A 68 -5.62 -16.24 12.04
N GLU A 69 -5.70 -15.22 12.88
CA GLU A 69 -6.98 -14.66 13.36
C GLU A 69 -7.80 -13.99 12.24
N THR A 70 -7.14 -13.28 11.33
CA THR A 70 -7.81 -12.63 10.20
C THR A 70 -8.25 -13.62 9.13
N SER A 71 -7.47 -14.66 8.85
CA SER A 71 -7.84 -15.70 7.88
C SER A 71 -9.09 -16.48 8.31
N VAL A 72 -9.21 -16.81 9.60
CA VAL A 72 -10.39 -17.52 10.13
C VAL A 72 -11.66 -16.67 9.98
N LYS A 73 -11.55 -15.36 10.22
CA LYS A 73 -12.68 -14.44 10.12
C LYS A 73 -13.05 -14.15 8.65
N LEU A 74 -12.06 -13.87 7.82
CA LEU A 74 -12.25 -13.58 6.39
C LEU A 74 -12.83 -14.79 5.64
N HIS A 75 -12.39 -16.02 5.96
CA HIS A 75 -12.95 -17.24 5.36
C HIS A 75 -14.44 -17.39 5.68
N ARG A 76 -14.84 -17.10 6.92
CA ARG A 76 -16.23 -17.16 7.36
C ARG A 76 -17.10 -16.13 6.65
N ASP A 77 -16.59 -14.91 6.48
CA ASP A 77 -17.34 -13.84 5.82
C ASP A 77 -17.44 -14.09 4.31
N TRP A 78 -16.39 -14.63 3.68
CA TRP A 78 -16.41 -15.07 2.27
C TRP A 78 -17.43 -16.19 2.02
N GLU A 79 -17.46 -17.25 2.84
CA GLU A 79 -18.44 -18.32 2.68
C GLU A 79 -19.89 -17.84 2.84
N SER A 80 -20.11 -16.82 3.67
CA SER A 80 -21.46 -16.26 3.92
C SER A 80 -21.94 -15.27 2.86
N SER A 81 -21.03 -14.74 2.03
CA SER A 81 -21.33 -13.65 1.08
C SER A 81 -21.29 -14.07 -0.39
N LEU A 82 -21.01 -15.35 -0.67
CA LEU A 82 -21.14 -15.87 -2.02
C LEU A 82 -22.63 -16.07 -2.38
N PRO A 83 -23.13 -15.44 -3.46
CA PRO A 83 -24.46 -15.76 -3.96
C PRO A 83 -24.49 -17.25 -4.35
N PRO A 84 -25.60 -17.95 -4.12
CA PRO A 84 -25.71 -19.36 -4.47
C PRO A 84 -25.37 -19.54 -5.95
N LEU A 85 -24.34 -20.34 -6.22
CA LEU A 85 -23.94 -20.72 -7.57
C LEU A 85 -25.07 -21.53 -8.20
N GLU A 86 -25.99 -20.87 -8.92
CA GLU A 86 -26.84 -21.55 -9.88
C GLU A 86 -25.94 -22.11 -10.99
N PRO A 87 -25.98 -23.42 -11.29
CA PRO A 87 -25.23 -24.00 -12.40
C PRO A 87 -25.95 -23.65 -13.71
N GLY A 88 -25.82 -22.40 -14.14
CA GLY A 88 -26.55 -21.85 -15.29
C GLY A 88 -25.61 -21.23 -16.32
N SER A 89 -25.47 -21.91 -17.46
CA SER A 89 -24.97 -21.38 -18.73
C SER A 89 -23.45 -21.13 -18.84
N MET A 90 -22.69 -22.21 -18.99
CA MET A 90 -21.38 -22.19 -19.63
C MET A 90 -21.54 -22.11 -21.16
N VAL A 91 -22.10 -21.00 -21.64
CA VAL A 91 -22.13 -20.63 -23.06
C VAL A 91 -21.61 -19.20 -23.15
N PRO A 92 -20.38 -18.97 -23.62
CA PRO A 92 -19.91 -17.62 -23.86
C PRO A 92 -20.78 -17.02 -24.97
N ARG A 93 -21.57 -16.00 -24.61
CA ARG A 93 -22.26 -15.19 -25.62
C ARG A 93 -21.18 -14.47 -26.46
N PRO A 94 -21.30 -14.42 -27.79
CA PRO A 94 -20.42 -13.60 -28.60
C PRO A 94 -20.50 -12.15 -28.08
N ILE A 95 -19.35 -11.61 -27.70
CA ILE A 95 -19.23 -10.24 -27.21
C ILE A 95 -19.36 -9.34 -28.43
N ASP A 96 -20.49 -8.65 -28.57
CA ASP A 96 -20.60 -7.51 -29.48
C ASP A 96 -19.73 -6.39 -28.92
N PHE A 97 -18.46 -6.35 -29.35
CA PHE A 97 -17.55 -5.24 -29.11
C PHE A 97 -18.03 -4.06 -29.95
N GLY A 98 -19.04 -3.34 -29.44
CA GLY A 98 -19.46 -2.06 -29.99
C GLY A 98 -18.36 -1.01 -29.81
N PRO A 99 -18.54 0.06 -29.02
CA PRO A 99 -17.56 1.16 -28.91
C PRO A 99 -16.13 0.74 -28.48
N LEU A 100 -15.98 -0.48 -27.97
CA LEU A 100 -14.70 -1.08 -27.59
C LEU A 100 -13.81 -1.46 -28.79
N ALA A 101 -14.40 -1.66 -29.98
CA ALA A 101 -13.62 -1.90 -31.20
C ALA A 101 -12.92 -0.63 -31.70
N ASP A 102 -13.53 0.55 -31.49
CA ASP A 102 -12.94 1.85 -31.84
C ASP A 102 -11.76 2.23 -30.92
N LEU A 103 -11.73 1.73 -29.68
CA LEU A 103 -10.61 1.93 -28.75
C LEU A 103 -9.45 0.95 -28.96
N ALA A 104 -9.72 -0.21 -29.58
CA ALA A 104 -8.71 -1.19 -29.94
C ALA A 104 -8.05 -0.89 -31.30
N SER A 105 -8.66 -0.02 -32.10
CA SER A 105 -7.99 0.58 -33.25
C SER A 105 -6.82 1.41 -32.73
N PRO A 106 -5.59 1.22 -33.24
CA PRO A 106 -4.44 2.01 -32.83
C PRO A 106 -4.60 3.39 -33.47
N SER A 107 -5.52 4.18 -32.95
CA SER A 107 -5.63 5.59 -33.24
C SER A 107 -4.44 6.21 -32.54
N ALA A 108 -3.32 6.23 -33.27
CA ALA A 108 -2.16 7.04 -32.98
C ALA A 108 -2.66 8.44 -32.61
N GLU A 109 -2.69 8.70 -31.32
CA GLU A 109 -2.83 10.03 -30.76
C GLU A 109 -1.64 10.79 -31.32
N LYS A 110 -1.88 11.55 -32.40
CA LYS A 110 -0.85 12.34 -33.08
C LYS A 110 -0.18 13.14 -31.99
N PRO A 111 1.14 12.99 -31.75
CA PRO A 111 1.79 13.74 -30.69
C PRO A 111 1.51 15.21 -30.95
N GLU A 112 1.00 15.90 -29.94
CA GLU A 112 0.65 17.30 -30.07
C GLU A 112 1.86 18.06 -30.65
N PRO A 113 1.67 18.93 -31.65
CA PRO A 113 2.78 19.57 -32.36
C PRO A 113 3.70 20.34 -31.40
N VAL A 114 3.16 20.80 -30.27
CA VAL A 114 3.89 21.46 -29.18
C VAL A 114 4.94 20.53 -28.54
N ALA A 115 4.62 19.26 -28.32
CA ALA A 115 5.55 18.30 -27.73
C ALA A 115 6.72 18.01 -28.68
N LEU A 116 6.47 17.96 -29.99
CA LEU A 116 7.52 17.78 -31.00
C LEU A 116 8.45 19.00 -31.09
N VAL A 117 7.91 20.22 -30.99
CA VAL A 117 8.72 21.44 -31.02
C VAL A 117 9.59 21.56 -29.77
N LEU A 118 9.03 21.28 -28.59
CA LEU A 118 9.79 21.32 -27.33
C LEU A 118 10.91 20.28 -27.29
N THR A 119 10.64 19.06 -27.76
CA THR A 119 11.65 18.00 -27.83
C THR A 119 12.76 18.37 -28.81
N ALA A 120 12.45 18.93 -29.98
CA ALA A 120 13.45 19.39 -30.93
C ALA A 120 14.34 20.52 -30.35
N LEU A 121 13.73 21.51 -29.67
CA LEU A 121 14.47 22.61 -29.04
C LEU A 121 15.37 22.13 -27.90
N PHE A 122 14.89 21.20 -27.09
CA PHE A 122 15.66 20.60 -26.00
C PHE A 122 16.94 19.93 -26.51
N TRP A 123 16.81 19.08 -27.53
CA TRP A 123 17.96 18.40 -28.14
C TRP A 123 18.91 19.39 -28.83
N ALA A 124 18.39 20.38 -29.55
CA ALA A 124 19.22 21.43 -30.16
C ALA A 124 20.05 22.20 -29.12
N ALA A 125 19.45 22.58 -28.00
CA ALA A 125 20.14 23.27 -26.91
C ALA A 125 21.26 22.39 -26.30
N ILE A 126 21.01 21.10 -26.11
CA ILE A 126 22.02 20.14 -25.63
C ILE A 126 23.19 20.07 -26.61
N TYR A 127 22.93 19.89 -27.90
CA TYR A 127 23.99 19.78 -28.90
C TYR A 127 24.81 21.07 -29.04
N ILE A 128 24.17 22.23 -28.99
CA ILE A 128 24.87 23.53 -29.02
C ILE A 128 25.74 23.69 -27.78
N SER A 129 25.22 23.34 -26.59
CA SER A 129 25.97 23.40 -25.34
C SER A 129 27.18 22.46 -25.36
N LEU A 130 26.98 21.25 -25.89
CA LEU A 130 28.04 20.25 -26.04
C LEU A 130 29.10 20.71 -27.05
N ALA A 131 28.68 21.31 -28.17
CA ALA A 131 29.60 21.86 -29.17
C ALA A 131 30.39 23.04 -28.60
N PHE A 132 29.75 23.96 -27.88
CA PHE A 132 30.45 25.07 -27.24
C PHE A 132 31.46 24.59 -26.20
N TRP A 133 31.10 23.59 -25.38
CA TRP A 133 32.03 22.98 -24.44
C TRP A 133 33.19 22.26 -25.14
N TYR A 134 32.95 21.62 -26.28
CA TYR A 134 33.97 20.91 -27.04
C TYR A 134 34.95 21.85 -27.76
N PHE A 135 34.50 23.02 -28.21
CA PHE A 135 35.31 24.00 -28.94
C PHE A 135 35.84 25.16 -28.08
N SER A 136 35.48 25.22 -26.80
CA SER A 136 36.02 26.18 -25.82
C SER A 136 37.20 25.63 -25.06
#